data_AF-A0A2G1BVL3-F1
#
_entry.id   AF-A0A2G1BVL3-F1
#
_cell.length_a   1.000
_cell.length_b   1.000
_cell.length_c   1.000
_cell.angle_alpha   90.00
_cell.angle_beta   90.00
_cell.angle_gamma   90.00
#
_symmetry.space_group_name_H-M   'P 1'
#
loop_
_entity.id
_entity.type
_entity.pdbx_description
1 polymer ?
#
loop_
_entity_poly.entity_id
_entity_poly.type
_entity_poly.pdbx_seq_one_letter_code
_entity_poly.pdbx_strand_id
1 'polypeptide(L)'
;MKVIKISFITLFLLFVVVLSMGGGHGTYLLAKIIYPLTMIIAILTKSGIGIFSSIIAIIQIPVYSLVILKKPKWKLLLFGIHIILVIICLNLPTKLYT
;
A
#
# COMPACT_ATOMS: atom_id res chain seq x y z
N MET A 1 23.47 -11.71 -2.42
CA MET A 1 22.36 -12.30 -3.23
C MET A 1 20.95 -12.00 -2.71
N LYS A 2 20.64 -12.16 -1.42
CA LYS A 2 19.27 -11.91 -0.91
C LYS A 2 18.77 -10.47 -1.10
N VAL A 3 19.60 -9.46 -0.81
CA VAL A 3 19.21 -8.04 -0.89
C VAL A 3 18.91 -7.60 -2.32
N ILE A 4 19.76 -7.97 -3.29
CA ILE A 4 19.56 -7.63 -4.72
C ILE A 4 18.24 -8.25 -5.24
N LYS A 5 17.97 -9.52 -4.91
CA LYS A 5 16.70 -10.17 -5.26
C LYS A 5 15.49 -9.47 -4.63
N ILE A 6 15.58 -9.10 -3.34
CA ILE A 6 14.49 -8.39 -2.65
C ILE A 6 14.24 -7.02 -3.30
N SER A 7 15.29 -6.24 -3.59
CA SER A 7 15.12 -4.94 -4.27
C SER A 7 14.48 -5.08 -5.64
N PHE A 8 14.90 -6.08 -6.44
CA PHE A 8 14.33 -6.29 -7.78
C PHE A 8 12.85 -6.69 -7.71
N ILE A 9 12.50 -7.57 -6.78
CA ILE A 9 11.11 -7.98 -6.52
C ILE A 9 10.27 -6.77 -6.05
N THR A 10 10.79 -5.96 -5.14
CA THR A 10 10.09 -4.76 -4.65
C THR A 10 9.83 -3.76 -5.76
N LEU A 11 10.82 -3.49 -6.63
CA LEU A 11 10.66 -2.58 -7.75
C LEU A 11 9.62 -3.09 -8.77
N PHE A 12 9.65 -4.39 -9.06
CA PHE A 12 8.67 -5.02 -9.94
C PHE A 12 7.24 -4.96 -9.37
N LEU A 13 7.08 -5.29 -8.08
CA LEU A 13 5.78 -5.19 -7.40
C LEU A 13 5.26 -3.74 -7.38
N LEU A 14 6.14 -2.78 -7.11
CA LEU A 14 5.79 -1.36 -7.15
C LEU A 14 5.29 -0.97 -8.55
N PHE A 15 5.97 -1.40 -9.61
CA PHE A 15 5.55 -1.15 -10.99
C PHE A 15 4.17 -1.74 -11.29
N VAL A 16 3.93 -3.00 -10.89
CA VAL A 16 2.61 -3.66 -11.06
C VAL A 16 1.51 -2.90 -10.31
N VAL A 17 1.79 -2.42 -9.10
CA VAL A 17 0.84 -1.59 -8.34
C VAL A 17 0.54 -0.29 -9.09
N VAL A 18 1.55 0.42 -9.56
CA VAL A 18 1.36 1.68 -10.29
C VAL A 18 0.52 1.48 -11.55
N LEU A 19 0.79 0.41 -12.32
CA LEU A 19 -0.02 0.08 -13.50
C LEU A 19 -1.48 -0.21 -13.14
N SER A 20 -1.72 -0.93 -12.03
CA SER A 20 -3.08 -1.28 -11.57
C SER A 20 -3.91 -0.08 -11.11
N MET A 21 -3.25 1.04 -10.75
CA MET A 21 -3.92 2.27 -10.35
C MET A 21 -4.60 2.96 -11.55
N GLY A 22 -4.20 2.61 -12.78
CA GLY A 22 -4.92 2.96 -14.01
C GLY A 22 -5.25 4.44 -14.11
N GLY A 23 -4.26 5.34 -14.11
CA GLY A 23 -4.40 6.74 -14.55
C GLY A 23 -5.56 7.60 -14.01
N GLY A 24 -6.25 7.23 -12.91
CA GLY A 24 -7.46 7.92 -12.45
C GLY A 24 -8.77 7.12 -12.61
N HIS A 25 -8.77 6.04 -13.39
CA HIS A 25 -9.94 5.23 -13.76
C HIS A 25 -9.82 3.74 -13.40
N GLY A 26 -8.68 3.31 -12.83
CA GLY A 26 -8.49 1.94 -12.38
C GLY A 26 -9.37 1.57 -11.19
N THR A 27 -9.50 0.27 -10.91
CA THR A 27 -10.20 -0.21 -9.70
C THR A 27 -9.37 -0.01 -8.43
N TYR A 28 -8.11 0.41 -8.57
CA TYR A 28 -7.12 0.56 -7.50
C TYR A 28 -6.97 -0.71 -6.63
N LEU A 29 -7.40 -1.87 -7.12
CA LEU A 29 -7.56 -3.08 -6.30
C LEU A 29 -6.25 -3.48 -5.63
N LEU A 30 -5.17 -3.57 -6.41
CA LEU A 30 -3.84 -3.91 -5.88
C LEU A 30 -3.31 -2.82 -4.94
N ALA A 31 -3.58 -1.55 -5.22
CA ALA A 31 -3.24 -0.45 -4.32
C ALA A 31 -3.98 -0.54 -2.98
N LYS A 32 -5.27 -0.88 -2.99
CA LYS A 32 -6.08 -1.10 -1.78
C LYS A 32 -5.57 -2.27 -0.95
N ILE A 33 -5.04 -3.32 -1.58
CA ILE A 33 -4.53 -4.50 -0.88
C ILE A 33 -3.13 -4.25 -0.31
N ILE A 34 -2.25 -3.60 -1.08
CA ILE A 34 -0.84 -3.43 -0.73
C ILE A 34 -0.61 -2.18 0.13
N TYR A 35 -1.36 -1.11 -0.12
CA TYR A 35 -1.26 0.17 0.59
C TYR A 35 -2.63 0.67 1.08
N PRO A 36 -3.35 -0.12 1.90
CA PRO A 36 -4.71 0.20 2.32
C PRO A 36 -4.79 1.52 3.08
N LEU A 37 -3.82 1.83 3.95
CA LEU A 37 -3.81 3.05 4.74
C LEU A 37 -3.73 4.30 3.85
N THR A 38 -2.81 4.31 2.90
CA THR A 38 -2.60 5.48 2.03
C THR A 38 -3.74 5.65 1.03
N MET A 39 -4.35 4.54 0.60
CA MET A 39 -5.57 4.56 -0.21
C MET A 39 -6.78 5.07 0.57
N ILE A 40 -6.95 4.67 1.84
CA ILE A 40 -8.00 5.23 2.71
C ILE A 40 -7.82 6.74 2.83
N ILE A 41 -6.60 7.21 3.11
CA ILE A 41 -6.30 8.64 3.19
C ILE A 41 -6.66 9.34 1.88
N ALA A 42 -6.19 8.82 0.74
CA ALA A 42 -6.46 9.38 -0.60
C ALA A 42 -7.96 9.47 -0.91
N ILE A 43 -8.75 8.45 -0.54
CA ILE A 43 -10.20 8.42 -0.74
C ILE A 43 -10.89 9.45 0.18
N LEU A 44 -10.52 9.49 1.45
CA LEU A 44 -11.14 10.40 2.43
C LEU A 44 -10.82 11.87 2.14
N THR A 45 -9.61 12.15 1.66
CA THR A 45 -9.21 13.52 1.28
C THR A 45 -9.74 13.94 -0.07
N LYS A 46 -10.33 13.02 -0.87
CA LYS A 46 -10.79 13.24 -2.26
C LYS A 46 -9.74 13.94 -3.14
N SER A 47 -8.47 13.79 -2.79
CA SER A 47 -7.35 14.50 -3.40
C SER A 47 -6.46 13.58 -4.22
N GLY A 48 -6.93 12.36 -4.49
CA GLY A 48 -6.14 11.36 -5.19
C GLY A 48 -4.94 10.87 -4.36
N ILE A 49 -4.02 10.20 -5.04
CA ILE A 49 -2.75 9.77 -4.44
C ILE A 49 -1.81 10.99 -4.42
N GLY A 50 -1.98 11.84 -3.41
CA GLY A 50 -1.15 13.03 -3.21
C GLY A 50 0.22 12.73 -2.59
N ILE A 51 1.06 13.77 -2.49
CA ILE A 51 2.42 13.70 -1.93
C ILE A 51 2.43 13.06 -0.54
N PHE A 52 1.49 13.41 0.32
CA PHE A 52 1.40 12.86 1.68
C PHE A 52 1.19 11.34 1.70
N SER A 53 0.22 10.84 0.91
CA SER A 53 -0.03 9.40 0.75
C SER A 53 1.18 8.67 0.16
N SER A 54 1.89 9.29 -0.77
CA SER A 54 3.12 8.75 -1.36
C SER A 54 4.26 8.63 -0.35
N ILE A 55 4.46 9.63 0.52
CA ILE A 55 5.48 9.59 1.58
C ILE A 55 5.20 8.42 2.54
N ILE A 56 3.96 8.25 2.97
CA ILE A 56 3.57 7.13 3.86
C ILE A 56 3.80 5.78 3.17
N ALA A 57 3.46 5.66 1.89
CA ALA A 57 3.67 4.43 1.12
C ALA A 57 5.16 4.06 1.02
N ILE A 58 6.03 5.05 0.82
CA ILE A 58 7.49 4.86 0.79
C ILE A 58 8.00 4.39 2.16
N ILE A 59 7.52 4.99 3.27
CA ILE A 59 7.88 4.59 4.63
C ILE A 59 7.39 3.17 4.98
N GLN A 60 6.26 2.74 4.40
CA GLN A 60 5.71 1.40 4.63
C GLN A 60 6.68 0.29 4.20
N ILE A 61 7.45 0.51 3.11
CA ILE A 61 8.39 -0.47 2.54
C ILE A 61 9.51 -0.87 3.54
N PRO A 62 10.30 0.06 4.12
CA PRO A 62 11.31 -0.29 5.10
C PRO A 62 10.70 -0.83 6.40
N VAL A 63 9.51 -0.35 6.82
CA VAL A 63 8.81 -0.90 8.00
C VAL A 63 8.50 -2.38 7.79
N TYR A 64 7.91 -2.76 6.66
CA TYR A 64 7.61 -4.17 6.37
C TYR A 64 8.87 -5.00 6.20
N SER A 65 9.90 -4.44 5.59
CA SER A 65 11.22 -5.09 5.48
C SER A 65 11.80 -5.40 6.86
N LEU A 66 11.73 -4.45 7.80
CA LEU A 66 12.18 -4.65 9.19
C LEU A 66 11.35 -5.69 9.92
N VAL A 67 10.02 -5.71 9.73
CA VAL A 67 9.13 -6.71 10.33
C VAL A 67 9.47 -8.11 9.83
N ILE A 68 9.74 -8.27 8.53
CA ILE A 68 10.13 -9.56 7.92
C ILE A 68 11.49 -10.03 8.44
N LEU A 69 12.47 -9.12 8.51
CA LEU A 69 13.84 -9.45 8.92
C LEU A 69 13.96 -9.73 10.42
N LYS A 70 13.38 -8.87 11.26
CA LYS A 70 13.52 -8.94 12.72
C LYS A 70 12.47 -9.80 13.39
N LYS A 71 11.39 -10.16 12.69
CA LYS A 71 10.28 -11.01 13.18
C LYS A 71 9.81 -10.61 14.59
N PRO A 72 9.48 -9.34 14.85
CA PRO A 72 9.10 -8.88 16.19
C PRO A 72 7.86 -9.63 16.69
N LYS A 73 7.72 -9.78 18.02
CA LYS A 73 6.55 -10.44 18.64
C LYS A 73 5.20 -9.82 18.20
N TRP A 74 5.22 -8.55 17.80
CA TRP A 74 4.05 -7.76 17.42
C TRP A 74 3.73 -7.86 15.91
N LYS A 75 4.44 -8.71 15.15
CA LYS A 75 4.19 -8.89 13.71
C LYS A 75 2.75 -9.30 13.40
N LEU A 76 2.13 -10.12 14.27
CA LEU A 76 0.75 -10.58 14.11
C LEU A 76 -0.24 -9.44 14.30
N LEU A 77 0.01 -8.53 15.24
CA LEU A 77 -0.80 -7.33 15.43
C LEU A 77 -0.74 -6.45 14.17
N LEU A 78 0.47 -6.19 13.66
CA LEU A 78 0.66 -5.39 12.45
C LEU A 78 -0.03 -6.01 11.23
N PHE A 79 0.05 -7.33 11.08
CA PHE A 79 -0.66 -8.07 10.04
C PHE A 79 -2.19 -8.00 10.20
N GLY A 80 -2.69 -8.13 11.43
CA GLY A 80 -4.12 -7.98 11.74
C GLY A 80 -4.64 -6.58 11.40
N ILE A 81 -3.90 -5.53 11.80
CA ILE A 81 -4.21 -4.13 11.45
C ILE A 81 -4.25 -3.97 9.93
N HIS A 82 -3.26 -4.53 9.21
CA HIS A 82 -3.23 -4.47 7.74
C HIS A 82 -4.48 -5.11 7.11
N ILE A 83 -4.85 -6.31 7.54
CA ILE A 83 -6.06 -7.00 7.04
C ILE A 83 -7.32 -6.16 7.28
N ILE A 84 -7.47 -5.62 8.50
CA ILE A 84 -8.62 -4.76 8.84
C ILE A 84 -8.67 -3.54 7.92
N LEU A 85 -7.53 -2.88 7.70
CA LEU A 85 -7.43 -1.75 6.79
C LEU A 85 -7.76 -2.14 5.34
N VAL A 86 -7.32 -3.31 4.86
CA VAL A 86 -7.69 -3.81 3.52
C VAL A 86 -9.20 -4.00 3.41
N ILE A 87 -9.83 -4.64 4.40
CA ILE A 87 -11.29 -4.84 4.42
C ILE A 87 -12.01 -3.48 4.36
N ILE A 88 -11.62 -2.53 5.20
CA ILE A 88 -12.19 -1.18 5.20
C ILE A 88 -12.00 -0.52 3.83
N CYS A 89 -10.78 -0.54 3.30
CA CYS A 89 -10.44 0.11 2.04
C CYS A 89 -11.21 -0.48 0.85
N LEU A 90 -11.39 -1.80 0.80
CA LEU A 90 -12.16 -2.48 -0.25
C LEU A 90 -13.63 -2.06 -0.25
N ASN A 91 -14.20 -1.79 0.93
CA ASN A 91 -15.58 -1.33 1.08
C ASN A 91 -15.77 0.18 0.82
N LEU A 92 -14.69 0.95 0.69
CA LEU A 92 -14.78 2.38 0.35
C LEU A 92 -14.91 2.61 -1.17
N PRO A 93 -15.80 3.54 -1.60
CA PRO A 93 -15.92 3.89 -3.01
C PRO A 93 -14.67 4.62 -3.52
N THR A 94 -14.18 4.21 -4.69
CA THR A 94 -12.94 4.71 -5.31
C THR A 94 -13.14 5.92 -6.23
N LYS A 95 -14.28 6.59 -6.18
CA LYS A 95 -14.49 7.84 -6.94
C LYS A 95 -13.57 8.92 -6.37
N LEU A 96 -12.36 9.01 -6.90
CA LEU A 96 -11.31 9.89 -6.40
C LEU A 96 -11.46 11.34 -6.88
N TYR A 97 -12.36 11.62 -7.83
CA TYR A 97 -12.79 12.96 -8.22
C TYR A 97 -14.24 12.91 -8.75
N THR A 98 -14.98 13.99 -8.54
CA THR A 98 -16.15 14.40 -9.34
C THR A 98 -15.72 15.52 -10.27
#